data_AF-A0AAV0T4G0-F1
#
_entry.id   AF-A0AAV0T4G0-F1
#
_cell.length_a   1.000
_cell.length_b   1.000
_cell.length_c   1.000
_cell.angle_alpha   90.00
_cell.angle_beta   90.00
_cell.angle_gamma   90.00
#
_symmetry.space_group_name_H-M   'P 1'
#
loop_
_entity.id
_entity.type
_entity.pdbx_description
1 polymer ?
#
loop_
_entity_poly.entity_id
_entity_poly.type
_entity_poly.pdbx_seq_one_letter_code
_entity_poly.pdbx_strand_id
1 'polypeptide(L)'
;MENKDICKSGVTVFTPPPSTSYRYVIDLKDNKLKIWMEDCSSKKQWCKGAMLKEDYVTSANTIPNASPADYVKCFYDCLDCNLNNSCSVQRTLTKLMGDKVRLELTLTISFLQSTWVAKYSFELDPVEVDQIDVVKSMMRDQNDELQRLRSELDAAKAVPFIKLEADCMDQNDRLRWNKVDSAEFDVDNENGVIKARIQGVYSIRGVINSSHSNYNHSVMILKNDECIQRSYCGYSQALYFVSTPLDCVALVKEGDALTITCDCASVSTSYLSIVAIVRN
;
A
#
# COMPACT_ATOMS: atom_id res chain seq x y z
N MET A 1 -39.79 16.43 -16.63
CA MET A 1 -38.63 16.17 -15.75
C MET A 1 -38.15 14.78 -16.09
N GLU A 2 -36.90 14.63 -16.56
CA GLU A 2 -36.30 13.32 -16.84
C GLU A 2 -36.23 12.51 -15.55
N ASN A 3 -36.83 11.31 -15.56
CA ASN A 3 -36.58 10.29 -14.54
C ASN A 3 -35.12 9.84 -14.70
N LYS A 4 -34.22 10.39 -13.87
CA LYS A 4 -32.86 9.89 -13.76
C LYS A 4 -32.85 8.72 -12.80
N ASP A 5 -32.56 7.54 -13.34
CA ASP A 5 -32.21 6.39 -12.53
C ASP A 5 -30.91 6.68 -11.78
N ILE A 6 -30.86 6.41 -10.47
CA ILE A 6 -29.71 6.64 -9.59
C ILE A 6 -29.40 5.34 -8.88
N CYS A 7 -28.13 4.93 -8.89
CA CYS A 7 -27.60 3.81 -8.12
C CYS A 7 -26.41 4.31 -7.30
N LYS A 8 -26.46 4.12 -5.99
CA LYS A 8 -25.39 4.49 -5.05
C LYS A 8 -25.05 3.30 -4.16
N SER A 9 -23.78 3.00 -4.01
CA SER A 9 -23.30 1.87 -3.20
C SER A 9 -22.14 2.29 -2.32
N GLY A 10 -21.97 1.63 -1.17
CA GLY A 10 -20.86 1.90 -0.27
C GLY A 10 -20.74 0.88 0.85
N VAL A 11 -19.84 1.16 1.79
CA VAL A 11 -19.64 0.39 3.01
C VAL A 11 -19.85 1.32 4.20
N THR A 12 -20.58 0.85 5.20
CA THR A 12 -20.88 1.63 6.39
C THR A 12 -20.72 0.81 7.67
N VAL A 13 -20.67 1.49 8.80
CA VAL A 13 -20.59 0.92 10.14
C VAL A 13 -21.59 1.63 11.06
N PHE A 14 -22.12 0.92 12.05
CA PHE A 14 -23.10 1.42 13.02
C PHE A 14 -22.54 1.44 14.44
N THR A 15 -23.06 2.32 15.28
CA THR A 15 -22.73 2.46 16.71
C THR A 15 -23.80 1.86 17.61
N PRO A 16 -23.45 1.36 18.82
CA PRO A 16 -22.11 1.28 19.39
C PRO A 16 -21.32 0.06 18.85
N PRO A 17 -19.98 0.08 18.89
CA PRO A 17 -19.14 -1.10 18.62
C PRO A 17 -19.57 -2.30 19.48
N PRO A 18 -19.37 -3.55 19.03
CA PRO A 18 -18.49 -4.00 17.94
C PRO A 18 -19.14 -3.89 16.56
N SER A 19 -18.58 -3.04 15.70
CA SER A 19 -19.18 -2.70 14.41
C SER A 19 -18.68 -3.66 13.32
N THR A 20 -19.50 -4.65 12.95
CA THR A 20 -19.35 -5.31 11.64
C THR A 20 -19.56 -4.26 10.54
N SER A 21 -18.86 -4.40 9.42
CA SER A 21 -19.09 -3.54 8.26
C SER A 21 -20.33 -4.04 7.51
N TYR A 22 -21.08 -3.09 6.96
CA TYR A 22 -22.26 -3.36 6.16
C TYR A 22 -22.08 -2.80 4.76
N ARG A 23 -22.25 -3.64 3.73
CA ARG A 23 -22.40 -3.18 2.35
C ARG A 23 -23.82 -2.69 2.15
N TYR A 24 -24.00 -1.60 1.41
CA TYR A 24 -25.32 -1.08 1.10
C TYR A 24 -25.43 -0.64 -0.36
N VAL A 25 -26.65 -0.67 -0.88
CA VAL A 25 -27.03 -0.13 -2.19
C VAL A 25 -28.34 0.63 -2.02
N ILE A 26 -28.38 1.87 -2.51
CA ILE A 26 -29.56 2.70 -2.63
C ILE A 26 -29.81 2.95 -4.10
N ASP A 27 -30.93 2.42 -4.60
CA ASP A 27 -31.36 2.55 -5.98
C ASP A 27 -32.65 3.38 -6.06
N LEU A 28 -32.71 4.27 -7.03
CA LEU A 28 -33.93 4.96 -7.45
C LEU A 28 -34.14 4.67 -8.92
N LYS A 29 -35.19 3.90 -9.22
CA LYS A 29 -35.57 3.55 -10.58
C LYS A 29 -37.06 3.79 -10.77
N ASP A 30 -37.46 4.44 -11.85
CA ASP A 30 -38.88 4.80 -12.09
C ASP A 30 -39.52 5.56 -10.91
N ASN A 31 -38.75 6.45 -10.26
CA ASN A 31 -39.11 7.16 -9.01
C ASN A 31 -39.43 6.26 -7.81
N LYS A 32 -39.03 4.99 -7.85
CA LYS A 32 -39.17 4.04 -6.75
C LYS A 32 -37.83 3.78 -6.10
N LEU A 33 -37.77 4.02 -4.80
CA LEU A 33 -36.60 3.80 -3.98
C LEU A 33 -36.49 2.33 -3.58
N LYS A 34 -35.28 1.80 -3.63
CA LYS A 34 -34.89 0.50 -3.10
C LYS A 34 -33.65 0.67 -2.25
N ILE A 35 -33.64 0.06 -1.08
CA ILE A 35 -32.50 -0.02 -0.19
C ILE A 35 -32.19 -1.50 0.02
N TRP A 36 -30.94 -1.87 -0.22
CA TRP A 36 -30.40 -3.19 0.08
C TRP A 36 -29.20 -3.04 1.02
N MET A 37 -29.06 -3.97 1.95
CA MET A 37 -27.96 -4.02 2.91
C MET A 37 -27.48 -5.44 3.13
N GLU A 38 -26.19 -5.60 3.37
CA GLU A 38 -25.56 -6.88 3.71
C GLU A 38 -24.58 -6.67 4.87
N ASP A 39 -24.64 -7.56 5.86
CA ASP A 39 -23.60 -7.70 6.87
C ASP A 39 -22.38 -8.41 6.27
N CYS A 40 -21.24 -7.74 6.17
CA CYS A 40 -20.04 -8.29 5.52
C CYS A 40 -19.48 -9.53 6.25
N SER A 41 -19.76 -9.66 7.55
CA SER A 41 -19.26 -10.75 8.39
C SER A 41 -20.17 -11.97 8.35
N SER A 42 -21.49 -11.80 8.44
CA SER A 42 -22.43 -12.92 8.39
C SER A 42 -22.98 -13.22 6.99
N LYS A 43 -22.77 -12.31 6.03
CA LYS A 43 -23.36 -12.27 4.68
C LYS A 43 -24.89 -12.31 4.66
N LYS A 44 -25.56 -12.06 5.80
CA LYS A 44 -27.01 -11.88 5.84
C LYS A 44 -27.37 -10.62 5.07
N GLN A 45 -28.45 -10.70 4.28
CA GLN A 45 -28.91 -9.63 3.42
C GLN A 45 -30.31 -9.19 3.78
N TRP A 46 -30.60 -7.91 3.60
CA TRP A 46 -31.91 -7.30 3.81
C TRP A 46 -32.24 -6.34 2.68
N CYS A 47 -33.52 -6.25 2.32
CA CYS A 47 -33.97 -5.38 1.24
C CYS A 47 -35.34 -4.80 1.55
N LYS A 48 -35.56 -3.54 1.15
CA LYS A 48 -36.89 -2.97 0.92
C LYS A 48 -36.88 -2.26 -0.42
N GLY A 49 -37.79 -2.64 -1.30
CA GLY A 49 -37.86 -2.13 -2.67
C GLY A 49 -39.17 -1.44 -2.99
N ALA A 50 -39.23 -0.86 -4.18
CA ALA A 50 -40.43 -0.29 -4.79
C ALA A 50 -41.11 0.83 -3.99
N MET A 51 -40.39 1.52 -3.10
CA MET A 51 -40.94 2.57 -2.23
C MET A 51 -41.22 3.86 -3.01
N LEU A 52 -42.45 4.35 -2.94
CA LEU A 52 -42.85 5.67 -3.40
C LEU A 52 -42.42 6.74 -2.40
N LYS A 53 -42.41 8.01 -2.84
CA LYS A 53 -42.01 9.14 -1.97
C LYS A 53 -42.83 9.19 -0.67
N GLU A 54 -44.12 8.91 -0.74
CA GLU A 54 -45.03 8.89 0.39
C GLU A 54 -44.71 7.79 1.43
N ASP A 55 -43.98 6.75 1.04
CA ASP A 55 -43.62 5.64 1.94
C ASP A 55 -42.48 6.01 2.92
N TYR A 56 -41.71 7.04 2.60
CA TYR A 56 -40.57 7.50 3.42
C TYR A 56 -40.60 8.99 3.77
N VAL A 57 -41.44 9.78 3.10
CA VAL A 57 -41.64 11.21 3.38
C VAL A 57 -42.99 11.43 4.06
N THR A 58 -42.94 12.09 5.20
CA THR A 58 -44.08 12.56 6.00
C THR A 58 -44.03 14.08 6.11
N SER A 59 -45.11 14.69 6.61
CA SER A 59 -45.12 16.13 6.89
C SER A 59 -44.04 16.56 7.90
N ALA A 60 -43.56 15.66 8.75
CA ALA A 60 -42.54 15.96 9.77
C ALA A 60 -41.10 15.94 9.24
N ASN A 61 -40.83 15.20 8.15
CA ASN A 61 -39.49 15.03 7.58
C ASN A 61 -39.36 15.56 6.14
N THR A 62 -40.41 16.17 5.57
CA THR A 62 -40.40 16.66 4.20
C THR A 62 -39.48 17.86 4.00
N ILE A 63 -38.54 17.76 3.05
CA ILE A 63 -37.66 18.86 2.65
C ILE A 63 -38.37 19.65 1.53
N PRO A 64 -38.57 20.97 1.69
CA PRO A 64 -39.22 21.79 0.67
C PRO A 64 -38.50 21.66 -0.68
N ASN A 65 -39.28 21.45 -1.75
CA ASN A 65 -38.82 21.30 -3.13
C ASN A 65 -37.87 20.11 -3.40
N ALA A 66 -37.69 19.18 -2.45
CA ALA A 66 -36.84 18.01 -2.66
C ALA A 66 -37.51 16.96 -3.56
N SER A 67 -36.79 16.55 -4.60
CA SER A 67 -37.14 15.42 -5.46
C SER A 67 -36.70 14.09 -4.82
N PRO A 68 -37.26 12.93 -5.24
CA PRO A 68 -36.78 11.62 -4.79
C PRO A 68 -35.25 11.45 -4.96
N ALA A 69 -34.68 12.01 -6.02
CA ALA A 69 -33.24 12.00 -6.26
C ALA A 69 -32.43 12.76 -5.20
N ASP A 70 -32.98 13.84 -4.65
CA ASP A 70 -32.34 14.61 -3.57
C ASP A 70 -32.34 13.81 -2.27
N TYR A 71 -33.44 13.10 -1.96
CA TYR A 71 -33.48 12.20 -0.80
C TYR A 71 -32.45 11.07 -0.92
N VAL A 72 -32.28 10.47 -2.10
CA VAL A 72 -31.25 9.44 -2.33
C VAL A 72 -29.85 9.95 -1.98
N LYS A 73 -29.52 11.19 -2.39
CA LYS A 73 -28.24 11.81 -2.04
C LYS A 73 -28.13 12.00 -0.53
N CYS A 74 -29.17 12.53 0.12
CA CYS A 74 -29.16 12.69 1.57
C CYS A 74 -28.96 11.35 2.29
N PHE A 75 -29.65 10.28 1.88
CA PHE A 75 -29.50 8.96 2.48
C PHE A 75 -28.12 8.36 2.23
N TYR A 76 -27.57 8.55 1.03
CA TYR A 76 -26.20 8.17 0.72
C TYR A 76 -25.21 8.90 1.64
N ASP A 77 -25.33 10.22 1.78
CA ASP A 77 -24.48 11.02 2.65
C ASP A 77 -24.59 10.57 4.12
N CYS A 78 -25.78 10.16 4.58
CA CYS A 78 -25.96 9.57 5.91
C CYS A 78 -25.18 8.27 6.11
N LEU A 79 -25.08 7.43 5.09
CA LEU A 79 -24.42 6.12 5.18
C LEU A 79 -22.91 6.20 4.89
N ASP A 80 -22.48 7.20 4.12
CA ASP A 80 -21.09 7.43 3.76
C ASP A 80 -20.32 8.26 4.82
N CYS A 81 -21.01 9.06 5.63
CA CYS A 81 -20.34 9.92 6.61
C CYS A 81 -19.55 9.13 7.66
N ASN A 82 -18.41 9.68 8.12
CA ASN A 82 -17.69 9.15 9.26
C ASN A 82 -18.54 9.25 10.54
N LEU A 83 -18.49 8.23 11.40
CA LEU A 83 -19.22 8.15 12.69
C LEU A 83 -18.74 9.17 13.75
N ASN A 84 -18.07 10.25 13.35
CA ASN A 84 -17.57 11.25 14.29
C ASN A 84 -18.76 12.08 14.80
N ASN A 85 -18.79 12.35 16.11
CA ASN A 85 -19.85 13.10 16.81
C ASN A 85 -20.09 14.54 16.31
N SER A 86 -19.32 15.00 15.31
CA SER A 86 -19.47 16.32 14.67
C SER A 86 -20.32 16.31 13.40
N CYS A 87 -20.75 15.14 12.90
CA CYS A 87 -21.57 15.08 11.70
C CYS A 87 -23.02 15.48 12.02
N SER A 88 -23.63 16.32 11.18
CA SER A 88 -25.05 16.72 11.25
C SER A 88 -26.01 15.57 10.90
N VAL A 89 -25.51 14.35 10.88
CA VAL A 89 -26.19 13.16 10.38
C VAL A 89 -25.92 11.98 11.29
N GLN A 90 -26.96 11.22 11.62
CA GLN A 90 -26.87 10.03 12.46
C GLN A 90 -27.55 8.85 11.76
N ARG A 91 -27.00 7.65 11.99
CA ARG A 91 -27.54 6.40 11.46
C ARG A 91 -27.57 5.33 12.55
N THR A 92 -28.68 4.61 12.62
CA THR A 92 -28.86 3.49 13.55
C THR A 92 -29.45 2.30 12.80
N LEU A 93 -28.99 1.10 13.15
CA LEU A 93 -29.53 -0.15 12.64
C LEU A 93 -30.01 -0.99 13.82
N THR A 94 -31.32 -1.22 13.90
CA THR A 94 -31.96 -1.96 14.99
C THR A 94 -32.49 -3.30 14.47
N LYS A 95 -32.12 -4.41 15.12
CA LYS A 95 -32.70 -5.72 14.79
C LYS A 95 -34.12 -5.83 15.35
N LEU A 96 -35.07 -6.23 14.51
CA LEU A 96 -36.47 -6.43 14.86
C LEU A 96 -36.79 -7.94 14.96
N MET A 97 -38.01 -8.28 15.40
CA MET A 97 -38.47 -9.68 15.39
C MET A 97 -38.56 -10.22 13.95
N GLY A 98 -38.24 -11.51 13.79
CA GLY A 98 -38.30 -12.20 12.49
C GLY A 98 -37.13 -11.88 11.55
N ASP A 99 -35.93 -11.64 12.11
CA ASP A 99 -34.71 -11.31 11.35
C ASP A 99 -34.81 -10.05 10.47
N LYS A 100 -35.85 -9.22 10.64
CA LYS A 100 -35.96 -7.91 10.00
C LYS A 100 -35.00 -6.91 10.65
N VAL A 101 -34.59 -5.90 9.90
CA VAL A 101 -33.77 -4.79 10.43
C VAL A 101 -34.43 -3.45 10.14
N ARG A 102 -34.37 -2.53 11.10
CA ARG A 102 -34.82 -1.15 10.93
C ARG A 102 -33.62 -0.24 10.77
N LEU A 103 -33.50 0.37 9.60
CA LEU A 103 -32.54 1.42 9.31
C LEU A 103 -33.17 2.78 9.63
N GLU A 104 -32.57 3.53 10.54
CA GLU A 104 -33.00 4.87 10.92
C GLU A 104 -31.92 5.87 10.53
N LEU A 105 -32.30 6.87 9.72
CA LEU A 105 -31.44 7.95 9.27
C LEU A 105 -31.97 9.27 9.82
N THR A 106 -31.13 10.02 10.52
CA THR A 106 -31.49 11.32 11.09
C THR A 106 -30.61 12.40 10.45
N LEU A 107 -31.26 13.36 9.80
CA LEU A 107 -30.64 14.51 9.15
C LEU A 107 -30.94 15.77 9.96
N THR A 108 -29.88 16.45 10.39
CA THR A 108 -29.97 17.72 11.13
C THR A 108 -29.62 18.86 10.17
N ILE A 109 -30.59 19.72 9.89
CA ILE A 109 -30.47 20.86 8.97
C ILE A 109 -30.54 22.15 9.79
N SER A 110 -29.49 22.96 9.73
CA SER A 110 -29.45 24.26 10.39
C SER A 110 -29.85 25.36 9.42
N PHE A 111 -30.89 26.14 9.75
CA PHE A 111 -31.36 27.25 8.94
C PHE A 111 -31.81 28.42 9.82
N LEU A 112 -31.36 29.64 9.51
CA LEU A 112 -31.69 30.89 10.22
C LEU A 112 -31.67 30.74 11.75
N GLN A 113 -30.56 30.23 12.30
CA GLN A 113 -30.34 30.01 13.74
C GLN A 113 -31.26 28.97 14.41
N SER A 114 -32.07 28.26 13.63
CA SER A 114 -32.87 27.12 14.10
C SER A 114 -32.32 25.81 13.57
N THR A 115 -32.62 24.73 14.28
CA THR A 115 -32.25 23.36 13.89
C THR A 115 -33.50 22.56 13.57
N TRP A 116 -33.58 22.04 12.35
CA TRP A 116 -34.62 21.13 11.92
C TRP A 116 -34.06 19.71 11.82
N VAL A 117 -34.73 18.75 12.45
CA VAL A 117 -34.30 17.34 12.49
C VAL A 117 -35.30 16.48 11.73
N ALA A 118 -34.89 15.98 10.57
CA ALA A 118 -35.68 15.07 9.74
C ALA A 118 -35.26 13.62 10.01
N LYS A 119 -36.21 12.79 10.42
CA LYS A 119 -35.99 11.35 10.68
C LYS A 119 -36.65 10.50 9.61
N TYR A 120 -35.93 9.51 9.12
CA TYR A 120 -36.38 8.53 8.14
C TYR A 120 -36.18 7.14 8.70
N SER A 121 -37.17 6.26 8.53
CA SER A 121 -37.15 4.91 9.08
C SER A 121 -37.55 3.91 7.99
N PHE A 122 -36.72 2.89 7.80
CA PHE A 122 -36.90 1.86 6.79
C PHE A 122 -36.83 0.49 7.46
N GLU A 123 -37.92 -0.25 7.39
CA GLU A 123 -37.94 -1.67 7.81
C GLU A 123 -37.54 -2.54 6.63
N LEU A 124 -36.37 -3.17 6.68
CA LEU A 124 -35.85 -4.04 5.63
C LEU A 124 -36.19 -5.50 5.94
N ASP A 125 -36.71 -6.20 4.95
CA ASP A 125 -37.05 -7.62 5.06
C ASP A 125 -35.80 -8.48 4.78
N PRO A 126 -35.62 -9.62 5.48
CA PRO A 126 -34.52 -10.53 5.21
C PRO A 126 -34.65 -11.08 3.78
N VAL A 127 -33.52 -11.14 3.09
CA VAL A 127 -33.41 -11.81 1.79
C VAL A 127 -32.92 -13.23 2.06
N GLU A 128 -33.63 -14.22 1.52
CA GLU A 128 -33.13 -15.59 1.54
C GLU A 128 -31.88 -15.68 0.66
N VAL A 129 -30.74 -15.92 1.30
CA VAL A 129 -29.47 -16.18 0.62
C VAL A 129 -29.17 -17.66 0.77
N ASP A 130 -28.81 -18.31 -0.32
CA ASP A 130 -28.37 -19.70 -0.27
C ASP A 130 -27.08 -19.78 0.58
N GLN A 131 -27.07 -20.70 1.54
CA GLN A 131 -25.94 -20.86 2.46
C GLN A 131 -24.65 -21.24 1.71
N ILE A 132 -24.76 -21.94 0.58
CA ILE A 132 -23.63 -22.29 -0.28
C ILE A 132 -23.04 -21.03 -0.92
N ASP A 133 -23.90 -20.10 -1.37
CA ASP A 133 -23.45 -18.85 -1.99
C ASP A 133 -22.77 -17.92 -0.98
N VAL A 134 -23.25 -17.89 0.27
CA VAL A 134 -22.60 -17.19 1.38
C VAL A 134 -21.19 -17.72 1.60
N VAL A 135 -21.05 -19.04 1.75
CA VAL A 135 -19.75 -19.69 2.00
C VAL A 135 -18.81 -19.48 0.82
N LYS A 136 -19.31 -19.60 -0.41
CA LYS A 136 -18.53 -19.37 -1.63
C LYS A 136 -18.01 -17.92 -1.72
N SER A 137 -18.85 -16.96 -1.34
CA SER A 137 -18.48 -15.54 -1.28
C SER A 137 -17.40 -15.30 -0.22
N MET A 138 -17.56 -15.85 0.99
CA MET A 138 -16.54 -15.76 2.05
C MET A 138 -15.20 -16.39 1.64
N MET A 139 -15.23 -17.56 1.00
CA MET A 139 -14.01 -18.23 0.53
C MET A 139 -13.28 -17.41 -0.54
N ARG A 140 -14.03 -16.74 -1.43
CA ARG A 140 -13.46 -15.85 -2.43
C ARG A 140 -12.77 -14.65 -1.77
N ASP A 141 -13.48 -13.98 -0.86
CA ASP A 141 -12.93 -12.82 -0.13
C ASP A 141 -11.66 -13.20 0.66
N GLN A 142 -11.67 -14.37 1.33
CA GLN A 142 -10.49 -14.87 2.06
C GLN A 142 -9.32 -15.22 1.14
N ASN A 143 -9.60 -15.82 -0.02
CA ASN A 143 -8.56 -16.17 -0.98
C ASN A 143 -7.90 -14.92 -1.60
N ASP A 144 -8.69 -13.89 -1.90
CA ASP A 144 -8.19 -12.62 -2.43
C ASP A 144 -7.28 -11.92 -1.41
N GLU A 145 -7.66 -11.91 -0.13
CA GLU A 145 -6.81 -11.36 0.94
C GLU A 145 -5.52 -12.17 1.15
N LEU A 146 -5.60 -13.50 1.10
CA LEU A 146 -4.41 -14.36 1.16
C LEU A 146 -3.46 -14.09 -0.01
N GLN A 147 -3.99 -13.85 -1.20
CA GLN A 147 -3.18 -13.52 -2.38
C GLN A 147 -2.51 -12.15 -2.24
N ARG A 148 -3.22 -11.16 -1.68
CA ARG A 148 -2.66 -9.84 -1.35
C ARG A 148 -1.49 -9.97 -0.38
N LEU A 149 -1.69 -10.65 0.75
CA LEU A 149 -0.66 -10.83 1.77
C LEU A 149 0.56 -11.60 1.25
N ARG A 150 0.36 -12.60 0.38
CA ARG A 150 1.47 -13.30 -0.29
C ARG A 150 2.27 -12.36 -1.17
N SER A 151 1.60 -11.52 -1.95
CA SER A 151 2.25 -10.54 -2.83
C SER A 151 3.07 -9.51 -2.03
N GLU A 152 2.55 -9.05 -0.90
CA GLU A 152 3.27 -8.16 0.01
C GLU A 152 4.48 -8.85 0.66
N LEU A 153 4.33 -10.11 1.06
CA LEU A 153 5.43 -10.90 1.61
C LEU A 153 6.53 -11.15 0.56
N ASP A 154 6.16 -11.44 -0.68
CA ASP A 154 7.11 -11.65 -1.77
C ASP A 154 7.85 -10.33 -2.10
N ALA A 155 7.15 -9.19 -2.08
CA ALA A 155 7.78 -7.87 -2.18
C ALA A 155 8.75 -7.59 -1.02
N ALA A 156 8.41 -8.01 0.20
CA ALA A 156 9.26 -7.84 1.39
C ALA A 156 10.46 -8.82 1.43
N LYS A 157 10.34 -10.02 0.84
CA LYS A 157 11.40 -11.03 0.80
C LYS A 157 12.47 -10.77 -0.25
N ALA A 158 12.22 -9.88 -1.21
CA ALA A 158 13.24 -9.41 -2.15
C ALA A 158 14.25 -8.51 -1.41
N VAL A 159 15.08 -9.12 -0.54
CA VAL A 159 16.13 -8.40 0.18
C VAL A 159 17.16 -7.93 -0.85
N PRO A 160 17.39 -6.61 -0.95
CA PRO A 160 18.38 -6.01 -1.84
C PRO A 160 19.78 -6.31 -1.33
N PHE A 161 20.28 -7.51 -1.58
CA PHE A 161 21.63 -7.90 -1.19
C PHE A 161 22.34 -8.53 -2.37
N ILE A 162 23.45 -7.92 -2.77
CA ILE A 162 24.38 -8.51 -3.72
C ILE A 162 25.75 -8.64 -3.05
N LYS A 163 26.34 -9.83 -3.17
CA LYS A 163 27.73 -10.11 -2.80
C LYS A 163 28.49 -10.43 -4.07
N LEU A 164 29.57 -9.69 -4.30
CA LEU A 164 30.47 -9.84 -5.43
C LEU A 164 31.83 -10.32 -4.96
N GLU A 165 32.42 -11.20 -5.75
CA GLU A 165 33.75 -11.76 -5.53
C GLU A 165 34.65 -11.27 -6.67
N ALA A 166 35.81 -10.73 -6.33
CA ALA A 166 36.75 -10.23 -7.32
C ALA A 166 37.46 -11.39 -8.01
N ASP A 167 37.51 -11.36 -9.33
CA ASP A 167 38.23 -12.34 -10.16
C ASP A 167 39.70 -11.91 -10.31
N CYS A 168 39.92 -10.70 -10.83
CA CYS A 168 41.26 -10.16 -11.06
C CYS A 168 41.23 -8.63 -11.21
N MET A 169 42.41 -8.01 -11.18
CA MET A 169 42.56 -6.58 -11.42
C MET A 169 42.72 -6.29 -12.92
N ASP A 170 42.15 -5.19 -13.40
CA ASP A 170 42.34 -4.70 -14.76
C ASP A 170 43.63 -3.87 -14.90
N GLN A 171 43.92 -3.39 -16.12
CA GLN A 171 45.11 -2.57 -16.42
C GLN A 171 45.04 -1.14 -15.86
N ASN A 172 43.89 -0.73 -15.30
CA ASN A 172 43.64 0.58 -14.72
C ASN A 172 43.47 0.50 -13.20
N ASP A 173 44.06 -0.53 -12.57
CA ASP A 173 44.00 -0.77 -11.13
C ASP A 173 42.57 -0.99 -10.59
N ARG A 174 41.61 -1.38 -11.43
CA ARG A 174 40.21 -1.65 -11.03
C ARG A 174 39.99 -3.13 -10.76
N LEU A 175 39.19 -3.43 -9.74
CA LEU A 175 38.78 -4.80 -9.47
C LEU A 175 37.65 -5.24 -10.41
N ARG A 176 37.84 -6.38 -11.07
CA ARG A 176 36.80 -7.04 -11.86
C ARG A 176 36.02 -8.03 -11.01
N TRP A 177 34.71 -8.00 -11.15
CA TRP A 177 33.78 -8.78 -10.34
C TRP A 177 33.19 -9.93 -11.13
N ASN A 178 33.04 -11.08 -10.47
CA ASN A 178 32.26 -12.19 -11.02
C ASN A 178 30.82 -11.74 -11.27
N LYS A 179 30.27 -12.18 -12.41
CA LYS A 179 28.90 -11.85 -12.78
C LYS A 179 27.93 -12.50 -11.79
N VAL A 180 27.01 -11.69 -11.25
CA VAL A 180 25.93 -12.14 -10.37
C VAL A 180 24.62 -11.59 -10.91
N ASP A 181 23.62 -12.46 -11.04
CA ASP A 181 22.28 -12.05 -11.45
C ASP A 181 21.63 -11.26 -10.30
N SER A 182 21.39 -9.98 -10.54
CA SER A 182 20.72 -9.09 -9.59
C SER A 182 19.70 -8.22 -10.32
N ALA A 183 18.54 -8.02 -9.68
CA ALA A 183 17.51 -7.12 -10.19
C ALA A 183 17.93 -5.64 -10.09
N GLU A 184 18.85 -5.31 -9.19
CA GLU A 184 19.22 -3.93 -8.83
C GLU A 184 20.49 -3.44 -9.48
N PHE A 185 21.40 -4.35 -9.82
CA PHE A 185 22.72 -4.01 -10.31
C PHE A 185 23.07 -4.83 -11.54
N ASP A 186 23.62 -4.16 -12.54
CA ASP A 186 24.24 -4.79 -13.69
C ASP A 186 25.76 -4.81 -13.47
N VAL A 187 26.34 -6.01 -13.38
CA VAL A 187 27.76 -6.18 -13.11
C VAL A 187 28.48 -6.50 -14.42
N ASP A 188 29.29 -5.55 -14.89
CA ASP A 188 30.17 -5.72 -16.03
C ASP A 188 31.45 -6.45 -15.58
N ASN A 189 31.61 -7.69 -16.04
CA ASN A 189 32.75 -8.53 -15.71
C ASN A 189 34.02 -8.16 -16.48
N GLU A 190 33.92 -7.41 -17.59
CA GLU A 190 35.07 -7.02 -18.39
C GLU A 190 35.75 -5.77 -17.82
N ASN A 191 34.95 -4.78 -17.41
CA ASN A 191 35.45 -3.47 -16.97
C ASN A 191 35.36 -3.24 -15.45
N GLY A 192 34.79 -4.19 -14.70
CA GLY A 192 34.63 -4.09 -13.24
C GLY A 192 33.62 -3.02 -12.79
N VAL A 193 32.75 -2.58 -13.71
CA VAL A 193 31.75 -1.53 -13.46
C VAL A 193 30.44 -2.14 -12.99
N ILE A 194 29.91 -1.61 -11.89
CA ILE A 194 28.62 -2.01 -11.33
C ILE A 194 27.63 -0.87 -11.58
N LYS A 195 26.67 -1.07 -12.49
CA LYS A 195 25.67 -0.05 -12.83
C LYS A 195 24.39 -0.27 -12.03
N ALA A 196 23.89 0.77 -11.38
CA ALA A 196 22.62 0.72 -10.66
C ALA A 196 21.44 0.77 -11.63
N ARG A 197 20.47 -0.14 -11.47
CA ARG A 197 19.19 -0.19 -12.19
C ARG A 197 18.06 0.47 -11.42
N ILE A 198 18.19 0.56 -10.10
CA ILE A 198 17.18 1.11 -9.20
C ILE A 198 17.81 2.25 -8.41
N GLN A 199 17.07 3.34 -8.24
CA GLN A 199 17.51 4.45 -7.40
C GLN A 199 17.32 4.09 -5.92
N GLY A 200 18.29 4.43 -5.08
CA GLY A 200 18.19 4.16 -3.66
C GLY A 200 19.38 4.65 -2.83
N VAL A 201 19.24 4.53 -1.53
CA VAL A 201 20.33 4.69 -0.56
C VAL A 201 20.90 3.31 -0.27
N TYR A 202 22.17 3.10 -0.59
CA TYR A 202 22.85 1.83 -0.46
C TYR A 202 23.99 1.90 0.55
N SER A 203 24.14 0.86 1.37
CA SER A 203 25.37 0.58 2.12
C SER A 203 26.28 -0.27 1.25
N ILE A 204 27.47 0.23 0.98
CA ILE A 204 28.47 -0.40 0.12
C ILE A 204 29.66 -0.76 1.01
N ARG A 205 29.97 -2.05 1.09
CA ARG A 205 31.02 -2.60 1.95
C ARG A 205 32.00 -3.46 1.16
N GLY A 206 33.24 -3.01 1.06
CA GLY A 206 34.32 -3.74 0.40
C GLY A 206 35.32 -4.28 1.42
N VAL A 207 35.85 -5.47 1.17
CA VAL A 207 37.07 -5.95 1.83
C VAL A 207 38.06 -6.31 0.73
N ILE A 208 39.08 -5.49 0.58
CA ILE A 208 40.06 -5.62 -0.50
C ILE A 208 41.36 -6.21 0.05
N ASN A 209 41.77 -7.33 -0.54
CA ASN A 209 42.94 -8.10 -0.13
C ASN A 209 44.08 -7.88 -1.13
N SER A 210 45.12 -7.17 -0.70
CA SER A 210 46.24 -6.78 -1.58
C SER A 210 47.59 -6.88 -0.86
N SER A 211 48.68 -6.92 -1.64
CA SER A 211 50.05 -6.81 -1.11
C SER A 211 50.57 -5.40 -1.32
N HIS A 212 51.08 -4.81 -0.25
CA HIS A 212 51.58 -3.44 -0.25
C HIS A 212 53.11 -3.44 -0.26
N SER A 213 53.71 -2.66 -1.15
CA SER A 213 55.16 -2.46 -1.19
C SER A 213 55.58 -1.06 -0.70
N ASN A 214 54.63 -0.14 -0.48
CA ASN A 214 54.89 1.26 -0.15
C ASN A 214 53.83 1.90 0.78
N TYR A 215 54.15 3.06 1.36
CA TYR A 215 53.35 3.78 2.38
C TYR A 215 52.19 4.63 1.83
N ASN A 216 52.04 4.74 0.51
CA ASN A 216 51.10 5.66 -0.13
C ASN A 216 50.00 4.97 -0.94
N HIS A 217 49.87 3.66 -0.77
CA HIS A 217 48.86 2.89 -1.46
C HIS A 217 47.47 3.13 -0.88
N SER A 218 46.46 3.15 -1.74
CA SER A 218 45.09 3.44 -1.38
C SER A 218 44.08 2.61 -2.18
N VAL A 219 42.99 2.31 -1.50
CA VAL A 219 41.81 1.68 -2.09
C VAL A 219 40.68 2.70 -2.10
N MET A 220 39.98 2.81 -3.22
CA MET A 220 38.93 3.81 -3.41
C MET A 220 37.65 3.19 -3.94
N ILE A 221 36.51 3.72 -3.48
CA ILE A 221 35.22 3.53 -4.13
C ILE A 221 34.94 4.79 -4.94
N LEU A 222 34.68 4.61 -6.24
CA LEU A 222 34.30 5.67 -7.14
C LEU A 222 32.87 5.51 -7.59
N LYS A 223 32.17 6.63 -7.67
CA LYS A 223 30.84 6.76 -8.23
C LYS A 223 30.92 7.72 -9.40
N ASN A 224 30.63 7.26 -10.62
CA ASN A 224 30.77 8.05 -11.85
C ASN A 224 32.17 8.71 -11.95
N ASP A 225 33.21 7.94 -11.64
CA ASP A 225 34.62 8.38 -11.55
C ASP A 225 34.94 9.42 -10.46
N GLU A 226 33.97 9.82 -9.63
CA GLU A 226 34.18 10.65 -8.44
C GLU A 226 34.45 9.76 -7.20
N CYS A 227 35.52 10.05 -6.47
CA CYS A 227 35.84 9.33 -5.25
C CYS A 227 34.84 9.62 -4.13
N ILE A 228 34.08 8.60 -3.71
CA ILE A 228 33.17 8.71 -2.57
C ILE A 228 33.78 8.17 -1.26
N GLN A 229 34.79 7.30 -1.35
CA GLN A 229 35.56 6.84 -0.20
C GLN A 229 36.99 6.49 -0.61
N ARG A 230 37.95 6.83 0.24
CA ARG A 230 39.35 6.42 0.14
C ARG A 230 39.82 5.86 1.47
N SER A 231 40.47 4.71 1.45
CA SER A 231 41.21 4.18 2.60
C SER A 231 42.67 3.99 2.22
N TYR A 232 43.57 4.36 3.14
CA TYR A 232 44.99 4.14 2.97
C TYR A 232 45.38 2.77 3.51
N CYS A 233 46.27 2.11 2.80
CA CYS A 233 46.75 0.78 3.14
C CYS A 233 47.80 0.85 4.26
N GLY A 234 47.69 -0.05 5.24
CA GLY A 234 48.67 -0.15 6.32
C GLY A 234 49.96 -0.80 5.82
N TYR A 235 51.10 -0.15 6.07
CA TYR A 235 52.41 -0.71 5.74
C TYR A 235 52.88 -1.73 6.79
N SER A 236 53.36 -2.90 6.35
CA SER A 236 54.08 -3.86 7.19
C SER A 236 55.37 -4.32 6.51
N GLN A 237 56.51 -4.30 7.22
CA GLN A 237 57.86 -4.59 6.68
C GLN A 237 58.10 -6.06 6.27
N ALA A 238 57.15 -6.95 6.54
CA ALA A 238 57.22 -8.35 6.16
C ALA A 238 56.12 -8.66 5.13
N LEU A 239 56.36 -9.65 4.26
CA LEU A 239 55.53 -10.10 3.13
C LEU A 239 54.11 -10.57 3.55
N TYR A 240 53.33 -9.70 4.18
CA TYR A 240 52.00 -9.97 4.67
C TYR A 240 50.96 -9.30 3.78
N PHE A 241 49.95 -10.08 3.45
CA PHE A 241 48.73 -9.62 2.78
C PHE A 241 47.92 -8.80 3.77
N VAL A 242 47.37 -7.67 3.33
CA VAL A 242 46.54 -6.81 4.17
C VAL A 242 45.14 -6.73 3.58
N SER A 243 44.15 -6.85 4.47
CA SER A 243 42.74 -6.63 4.17
C SER A 243 42.38 -5.19 4.51
N THR A 244 42.06 -4.39 3.51
CA THR A 244 41.62 -3.01 3.69
C THR A 244 40.09 -2.96 3.58
N PRO A 245 39.36 -2.64 4.68
CA PRO A 245 37.92 -2.48 4.63
C PRO A 245 37.53 -1.13 4.02
N LEU A 246 36.45 -1.12 3.26
CA LEU A 246 35.75 0.06 2.78
C LEU A 246 34.29 -0.06 3.25
N ASP A 247 33.73 1.03 3.75
CA ASP A 247 32.33 1.11 4.16
C ASP A 247 31.81 2.53 3.91
N CYS A 248 30.84 2.66 3.01
CA CYS A 248 30.16 3.92 2.76
C CYS A 248 28.65 3.73 2.59
N VAL A 249 27.91 4.79 2.89
CA VAL A 249 26.49 4.90 2.58
C VAL A 249 26.33 6.02 1.57
N ALA A 250 25.77 5.71 0.41
CA ALA A 250 25.63 6.68 -0.68
C ALA A 250 24.26 6.60 -1.34
N LEU A 251 23.74 7.75 -1.76
CA LEU A 251 22.62 7.82 -2.68
C LEU A 251 23.12 7.46 -4.08
N VAL A 252 22.57 6.41 -4.67
CA VAL A 252 22.89 5.92 -6.02
C VAL A 252 21.63 6.07 -6.87
N LYS A 253 21.75 6.77 -8.00
CA LYS A 253 20.68 6.97 -8.98
C LYS A 253 20.71 5.87 -10.02
N GLU A 254 19.60 5.66 -10.69
CA GLU A 254 19.55 4.79 -11.86
C GLU A 254 20.57 5.26 -12.91
N GLY A 255 21.38 4.33 -13.41
CA GLY A 255 22.46 4.58 -14.37
C GLY A 255 23.80 4.97 -13.75
N ASP A 256 23.87 5.27 -12.44
CA ASP A 256 25.14 5.55 -11.78
C ASP A 256 26.05 4.31 -11.80
N ALA A 257 27.34 4.53 -12.07
CA ALA A 257 28.36 3.52 -12.15
C ALA A 257 29.25 3.52 -10.90
N LEU A 258 29.34 2.37 -10.23
CA LEU A 258 30.25 2.14 -9.10
C LEU A 258 31.46 1.34 -9.57
N THR A 259 32.64 1.78 -9.16
CA THR A 259 33.92 1.07 -9.41
C THR A 259 34.77 1.07 -8.16
N ILE A 260 35.61 0.04 -8.00
CA ILE A 260 36.61 -0.01 -6.93
C ILE A 260 37.99 -0.08 -7.56
N THR A 261 38.86 0.84 -7.16
CA THR A 261 40.26 0.87 -7.58
C THR A 261 41.19 0.56 -6.41
N CYS A 262 42.28 -0.12 -6.70
CA CYS A 262 43.34 -0.44 -5.76
C CYS A 262 44.68 -0.39 -6.48
N ASP A 263 45.54 0.55 -6.07
CA ASP A 263 46.87 0.78 -6.65
C ASP A 263 47.93 -0.28 -6.25
N CYS A 264 47.48 -1.49 -5.87
CA CYS A 264 48.29 -2.59 -5.39
C CYS A 264 47.93 -3.90 -6.08
N ALA A 265 48.87 -4.84 -6.17
CA ALA A 265 48.55 -6.16 -6.67
C ALA A 265 47.53 -6.89 -5.77
N SER A 266 46.51 -7.50 -6.39
CA SER A 266 45.56 -8.38 -5.70
C SER A 266 46.24 -9.70 -5.32
N VAL A 267 46.10 -10.14 -4.07
CA VAL A 267 46.77 -11.38 -3.62
C VAL A 267 45.82 -12.44 -3.05
N SER A 268 44.58 -12.04 -2.79
CA SER A 268 43.51 -12.97 -2.42
C SER A 268 42.17 -12.43 -2.92
N THR A 269 41.15 -13.28 -2.92
CA THR A 269 39.80 -12.91 -3.35
C THR A 269 39.30 -11.73 -2.52
N SER A 270 38.99 -10.64 -3.19
CA SER A 270 38.38 -9.46 -2.57
C SER A 270 36.86 -9.55 -2.67
N TYR A 271 36.15 -8.97 -1.72
CA TYR A 271 34.69 -9.06 -1.66
C TYR A 271 34.05 -7.67 -1.63
N LEU A 272 32.89 -7.54 -2.27
CA LEU A 272 32.05 -6.36 -2.20
C LEU A 272 30.62 -6.78 -1.89
N SER A 273 30.05 -6.20 -0.85
CA SER A 273 28.65 -6.36 -0.46
C SER A 273 27.93 -5.04 -0.64
N ILE A 274 26.80 -5.06 -1.34
CA ILE A 274 25.92 -3.89 -1.47
C ILE A 274 24.54 -4.26 -0.94
N VAL A 275 24.04 -3.45 -0.01
CA VAL A 275 22.73 -3.61 0.64
C VAL A 275 21.92 -2.34 0.42
N ALA A 276 20.69 -2.43 -0.12
CA ALA A 276 19.83 -1.25 -0.13
C ALA A 276 19.23 -1.00 1.26
N ILE A 277 19.37 0.24 1.75
CA ILE A 277 18.76 0.72 2.98
C ILE A 277 17.37 1.28 2.67
N VAL A 278 17.25 2.04 1.57
CA VAL A 278 15.99 2.60 1.06
C VAL A 278 16.00 2.49 -0.45
N ARG A 279 14.93 1.97 -1.05
CA ARG A 279 14.70 1.99 -2.51
C ARG A 279 13.63 3.03 -2.83
N ASN A 280 13.80 3.77 -3.92
CA ASN A 280 12.83 4.77 -4.42
C ASN A 280 12.31 4.38 -5.80
#